data_AF-A7GC07-F1
#
_entry.id   AF-A7GC07-F1
#
_cell.length_a   1.000
_cell.length_b   1.000
_cell.length_c   1.000
_cell.angle_alpha   90.00
_cell.angle_beta   90.00
_cell.angle_gamma   90.00
#
_symmetry.space_group_name_H-M   'P 1'
#
loop_
_entity.id
_entity.type
_entity.pdbx_description
1 polymer ?
#
loop_
_entity_poly.entity_id
_entity_poly.type
_entity_poly.pdbx_seq_one_letter_code
_entity_poly.pdbx_strand_id
1 'polypeptide(L)'
;MSFEINKKNLTKDGIFLILSFISLTLPITIILNSNNKPDNPSLLSLLFLGYPIICLTLGFISGILKVNLLVELILLFLSLLVIILFFLNVSALIYTPFYIFLNIIAVLLMKNLTT
;
A
#
# COMPACT_ATOMS: atom_id res chain seq x y z
N MET A 1 19.93 25.64 -0.18
CA MET A 1 18.86 24.91 -0.88
C MET A 1 17.63 24.98 0.01
N SER A 2 16.72 25.92 -0.22
CA SER A 2 15.49 26.02 0.57
C SER A 2 14.56 24.89 0.15
N PHE A 3 14.30 23.96 1.07
CA PHE A 3 13.24 22.98 0.90
C PHE A 3 11.89 23.71 1.11
N GLU A 4 11.39 24.36 0.07
CA GLU A 4 10.02 24.85 0.06
C GLU A 4 9.07 23.66 -0.03
N ILE A 5 8.48 23.30 1.11
CA ILE A 5 7.42 22.32 1.20
C ILE A 5 6.15 22.95 0.61
N ASN A 6 5.84 22.60 -0.64
CA ASN A 6 4.62 23.07 -1.29
C ASN A 6 3.38 22.43 -0.61
N LYS A 7 2.56 23.25 0.05
CA LYS A 7 1.38 22.83 0.84
C LYS A 7 0.41 21.93 0.06
N LYS A 8 0.31 22.13 -1.27
CA LYS A 8 -0.53 21.32 -2.17
C LYS A 8 0.00 19.90 -2.42
N ASN A 9 1.32 19.72 -2.39
CA ASN A 9 1.93 18.39 -2.51
C ASN A 9 1.81 17.63 -1.18
N LEU A 10 2.07 18.32 -0.07
CA LEU A 10 1.92 17.75 1.28
C LEU A 10 0.50 17.19 1.54
N THR A 11 -0.53 17.87 1.03
CA THR A 11 -1.92 17.40 1.18
C THR A 11 -2.20 16.13 0.39
N LYS A 12 -1.67 16.01 -0.83
CA LYS A 12 -1.84 14.81 -1.67
C LYS A 12 -1.08 13.62 -1.10
N ASP A 13 0.16 13.84 -0.67
CA ASP A 13 1.02 12.82 -0.08
C ASP A 13 0.42 12.31 1.25
N GLY A 14 -0.15 13.21 2.05
CA GLY A 14 -0.87 12.86 3.27
C GLY A 14 -2.14 12.05 3.02
N ILE A 15 -2.95 12.43 2.02
CA ILE A 15 -4.14 11.65 1.61
C ILE A 15 -3.73 10.25 1.16
N PHE A 16 -2.66 10.14 0.36
CA PHE A 16 -2.14 8.86 -0.09
C PHE A 16 -1.65 7.99 1.08
N LEU A 17 -0.95 8.57 2.06
CA LEU A 17 -0.51 7.85 3.26
C LEU A 17 -1.71 7.28 4.03
N ILE A 18 -2.74 8.09 4.27
CA ILE A 18 -3.94 7.65 5.00
C ILE A 18 -4.65 6.51 4.26
N LEU A 19 -4.83 6.63 2.94
CA LEU A 19 -5.43 5.60 2.10
C LEU A 19 -4.62 4.30 2.13
N SER A 20 -3.29 4.41 2.07
CA SER A 20 -2.38 3.26 2.16
C SER A 20 -2.57 2.51 3.48
N PHE A 21 -2.60 3.25 4.61
CA PHE A 21 -2.80 2.67 5.94
C PHE A 21 -4.15 1.97 6.08
N ILE A 22 -5.24 2.62 5.68
CA ILE A 22 -6.58 2.03 5.79
C ILE A 22 -6.68 0.78 4.92
N SER A 23 -6.24 0.87 3.67
CA SER A 23 -6.42 -0.21 2.70
C SER A 23 -5.62 -1.46 3.08
N LEU A 24 -4.43 -1.29 3.65
CA LEU A 24 -3.57 -2.41 4.04
C LEU A 24 -3.93 -2.99 5.43
N THR A 25 -4.58 -2.22 6.31
CA THR A 25 -5.00 -2.72 7.64
C THR A 25 -6.35 -3.44 7.61
N LEU A 26 -7.25 -3.03 6.72
CA LEU A 26 -8.61 -3.60 6.58
C LEU A 26 -8.64 -5.13 6.42
N PRO A 27 -7.80 -5.77 5.58
CA PRO A 27 -7.82 -7.22 5.43
C PRO A 27 -7.49 -7.93 6.73
N ILE A 28 -6.60 -7.35 7.53
CA ILE A 28 -6.09 -7.97 8.75
C ILE A 28 -7.10 -7.84 9.88
N THR A 29 -7.78 -6.70 9.98
CA THR A 29 -8.86 -6.52 10.95
C THR A 29 -10.04 -7.46 10.67
N ILE A 30 -10.37 -7.69 9.39
CA ILE A 30 -11.36 -8.70 8.99
C ILE A 30 -10.94 -10.11 9.45
N ILE A 31 -9.67 -10.47 9.28
CA ILE A 31 -9.14 -11.78 9.68
C ILE A 31 -9.22 -11.96 11.18
N LEU A 32 -8.74 -10.98 11.96
CA LEU A 32 -8.78 -11.01 13.42
C LEU A 32 -10.20 -11.08 13.96
N ASN A 33 -11.16 -10.35 13.35
CA ASN A 33 -12.55 -10.37 13.77
C ASN A 33 -13.28 -11.68 13.39
N SER A 34 -12.77 -12.42 12.40
CA SER A 34 -13.39 -13.68 11.96
C SER A 34 -13.21 -14.86 12.93
N ASN A 35 -12.54 -14.67 14.07
CA ASN A 35 -12.28 -15.69 15.11
C ASN A 35 -11.62 -16.99 14.60
N ASN A 36 -11.05 -16.94 13.39
CA ASN A 36 -10.31 -18.05 12.83
C ASN A 36 -8.89 -18.04 13.41
N LYS A 37 -8.36 -19.23 13.71
CA LYS A 37 -6.93 -19.36 14.03
C LYS A 37 -6.11 -18.76 12.87
N PRO A 38 -5.02 -18.03 13.16
CA PRO A 38 -4.15 -17.43 12.13
C PRO A 38 -3.58 -18.49 11.15
N ASP A 39 -3.62 -19.76 11.54
CA ASP A 39 -3.19 -20.91 10.74
C ASP A 39 -4.25 -21.36 9.72
N ASN A 40 -5.39 -20.67 9.60
CA ASN A 40 -6.42 -21.04 8.64
C ASN A 40 -5.96 -20.70 7.20
N PRO A 41 -5.70 -21.70 6.36
CA PRO A 41 -5.11 -21.51 5.03
C PRO A 41 -5.99 -20.66 4.09
N SER A 42 -7.32 -20.61 4.31
CA SER A 42 -8.22 -19.79 3.51
C SER A 42 -8.12 -18.29 3.79
N LEU A 43 -7.65 -17.90 4.98
CA LEU A 43 -7.44 -16.49 5.34
C LEU A 43 -6.06 -16.01 4.92
N LEU A 44 -5.06 -16.91 4.99
CA LEU A 44 -3.75 -16.64 4.43
C LEU A 44 -3.83 -16.44 2.90
N SER A 45 -4.64 -17.25 2.21
CA SER A 45 -4.87 -17.06 0.77
C SER A 45 -5.65 -15.77 0.46
N LEU A 46 -6.55 -15.34 1.34
CA LEU A 46 -7.23 -14.04 1.22
C LEU A 46 -6.25 -12.87 1.32
N LEU A 47 -5.27 -12.92 2.24
CA LEU A 47 -4.20 -11.92 2.31
C LEU A 47 -3.33 -11.97 1.06
N PHE A 48 -2.98 -13.19 0.63
CA PHE A 48 -2.13 -13.41 -0.53
C PHE A 48 -2.73 -12.84 -1.83
N LEU A 49 -4.05 -12.89 -1.98
CA LEU A 49 -4.78 -12.29 -3.11
C LEU A 49 -5.12 -10.81 -2.86
N GLY A 50 -5.42 -10.44 -1.61
CA GLY A 50 -5.88 -9.11 -1.25
C GLY A 50 -4.79 -8.05 -1.36
N TYR A 51 -3.59 -8.29 -0.82
CA TYR A 51 -2.50 -7.32 -0.84
C TYR A 51 -2.05 -6.90 -2.25
N PRO A 52 -1.86 -7.82 -3.22
CA PRO A 52 -1.59 -7.46 -4.61
C PRO A 52 -2.64 -6.50 -5.20
N ILE A 53 -3.92 -6.78 -4.98
CA ILE A 53 -5.02 -5.97 -5.49
C ILE A 53 -5.00 -4.58 -4.83
N ILE A 54 -4.78 -4.52 -3.51
CA ILE A 54 -4.66 -3.27 -2.78
C ILE A 54 -3.50 -2.43 -3.33
N CYS A 55 -2.32 -3.02 -3.52
CA CYS A 55 -1.16 -2.30 -4.06
C CYS A 55 -1.38 -1.78 -5.49
N LEU A 56 -2.09 -2.54 -6.34
CA LEU A 56 -2.52 -2.08 -7.65
C LEU A 56 -3.46 -0.87 -7.54
N THR A 57 -4.50 -0.95 -6.70
CA THR A 57 -5.45 0.15 -6.52
C THR A 57 -4.79 1.41 -5.98
N LEU A 58 -3.87 1.27 -5.01
CA LEU A 58 -3.07 2.38 -4.51
C LEU A 58 -2.20 3.00 -5.62
N GLY A 59 -1.59 2.18 -6.47
CA GLY A 59 -0.79 2.69 -7.59
C GLY A 59 -1.61 3.48 -8.61
N PHE A 60 -2.85 3.04 -8.91
CA PHE A 60 -3.77 3.82 -9.73
C PHE A 60 -4.15 5.15 -9.07
N ILE A 61 -4.50 5.13 -7.79
CA ILE A 61 -4.85 6.33 -7.02
C ILE A 61 -3.68 7.32 -6.98
N SER A 62 -2.46 6.83 -6.76
CA SER A 62 -1.24 7.64 -6.82
C SER A 62 -1.05 8.30 -8.19
N GLY A 63 -1.22 7.52 -9.26
CA GLY A 63 -1.17 8.02 -10.63
C GLY A 63 -2.16 9.16 -10.88
N ILE A 64 -3.39 9.02 -10.40
CA ILE A 64 -4.45 10.04 -10.49
C ILE A 64 -4.09 11.30 -9.65
N LEU A 65 -3.62 11.09 -8.42
CA LEU A 65 -3.22 12.19 -7.52
C LEU A 65 -1.94 12.91 -7.99
N LYS A 66 -1.19 12.28 -8.92
CA LYS A 66 0.12 12.71 -9.40
C LYS A 66 1.14 12.80 -8.26
N VAL A 67 1.13 11.80 -7.38
CA VAL A 67 2.14 11.68 -6.30
C VAL A 67 3.51 11.39 -6.93
N ASN A 68 4.55 11.93 -6.33
CA ASN A 68 5.91 11.66 -6.76
C ASN A 68 6.24 10.18 -6.48
N LEU A 69 6.77 9.46 -7.48
CA LEU A 69 7.04 8.02 -7.38
C LEU A 69 7.94 7.68 -6.18
N LEU A 70 8.95 8.52 -5.93
CA LEU A 70 9.89 8.31 -4.81
C LEU A 70 9.17 8.45 -3.46
N VAL A 71 8.28 9.43 -3.34
CA VAL A 71 7.49 9.66 -2.12
C VAL A 71 6.49 8.53 -1.91
N GLU A 72 5.77 8.12 -2.97
CA GLU A 72 4.88 6.97 -2.92
C GLU A 72 5.58 5.70 -2.43
N LEU A 73 6.75 5.39 -2.98
CA LEU A 73 7.50 4.19 -2.59
C LEU A 73 7.92 4.23 -1.12
N ILE A 74 8.36 5.39 -0.63
CA ILE A 74 8.68 5.58 0.79
C ILE A 74 7.42 5.39 1.65
N LEU A 75 6.30 5.99 1.25
CA LEU A 75 5.03 5.90 1.99
C LEU A 75 4.47 4.47 2.00
N LEU A 76 4.52 3.78 0.85
CA LEU A 76 4.09 2.39 0.72
C LEU A 76 4.97 1.47 1.59
N PHE A 77 6.29 1.63 1.51
CA PHE A 77 7.24 0.88 2.33
C PHE A 77 7.00 1.12 3.83
N LEU A 78 6.81 2.38 4.24
CA LEU A 78 6.50 2.74 5.62
C LEU A 78 5.18 2.11 6.08
N SER A 79 4.14 2.14 5.26
CA SER A 79 2.84 1.55 5.59
C SER A 79 2.93 0.02 5.74
N LEU A 80 3.66 -0.66 4.85
CA LEU A 80 3.92 -2.10 4.93
C LEU A 80 4.73 -2.44 6.18
N LEU A 81 5.77 -1.65 6.50
CA LEU A 81 6.60 -1.83 7.68
C LEU A 81 5.77 -1.76 8.98
N VAL A 82 4.91 -0.74 9.12
CA VAL A 82 4.06 -0.59 10.31
C VAL A 82 3.11 -1.77 10.46
N ILE A 83 2.56 -2.25 9.35
CA ILE A 83 1.64 -3.40 9.35
C ILE A 83 2.35 -4.68 9.75
N ILE A 84 3.55 -4.91 9.25
CA ILE A 84 4.36 -6.06 9.62
C ILE A 84 4.69 -6.03 11.11
N LEU A 85 5.06 -4.86 11.64
CA LEU A 85 5.35 -4.68 13.07
C LEU A 85 4.11 -4.89 13.94
N PHE A 86 2.95 -4.39 13.52
CA PHE A 86 1.73 -4.46 14.32
C PHE A 86 1.08 -5.85 14.33
N PHE A 87 1.17 -6.57 13.21
CA PHE A 87 0.49 -7.87 13.05
C PHE A 87 1.45 -9.08 13.04
N LEU A 88 2.75 -8.88 13.28
CA LEU A 88 3.79 -9.93 13.27
C LEU A 88 3.75 -10.83 12.03
N ASN A 89 3.28 -10.29 10.90
CA ASN A 89 3.00 -11.07 9.71
C ASN A 89 4.26 -11.21 8.84
N VAL A 90 5.13 -12.16 9.20
CA VAL A 90 6.38 -12.44 8.48
C VAL A 90 6.11 -12.88 7.03
N SER A 91 4.98 -13.53 6.77
CA SER A 91 4.63 -13.96 5.42
C SER A 91 4.44 -12.78 4.47
N ALA A 92 3.89 -11.65 4.95
CA ALA A 92 3.76 -10.43 4.15
C ALA A 92 5.12 -9.80 3.78
N LEU A 93 6.16 -10.02 4.59
CA LEU A 93 7.51 -9.49 4.34
C LEU A 93 8.11 -10.05 3.04
N ILE A 94 7.97 -11.36 2.83
CA ILE A 94 8.58 -12.09 1.70
C ILE A 94 8.03 -11.57 0.36
N TYR A 95 6.76 -11.15 0.34
CA TYR A 95 6.09 -10.67 -0.87
C TYR A 95 6.12 -9.15 -1.05
N THR A 96 6.74 -8.41 -0.12
CA THR A 96 6.92 -6.95 -0.22
C THR A 96 7.50 -6.49 -1.56
N PRO A 97 8.54 -7.13 -2.12
CA PRO A 97 9.07 -6.73 -3.43
C PRO A 97 8.03 -6.87 -4.55
N PHE A 98 7.19 -7.91 -4.49
CA PHE A 98 6.13 -8.14 -5.47
C PHE A 98 5.03 -7.09 -5.37
N TYR A 99 4.63 -6.72 -4.14
CA TYR A 99 3.65 -5.66 -3.89
C TYR A 99 4.13 -4.30 -4.39
N ILE A 100 5.40 -3.97 -4.15
CA ILE A 100 6.04 -2.75 -4.65
C ILE A 100 6.05 -2.75 -6.18
N PHE A 101 6.43 -3.87 -6.81
CA PHE A 101 6.47 -3.98 -8.26
C PHE A 101 5.09 -3.75 -8.91
N LEU A 102 4.04 -4.34 -8.35
CA LEU A 102 2.67 -4.13 -8.81
C LEU A 102 2.22 -2.67 -8.68
N ASN A 103 2.52 -2.03 -7.55
CA ASN A 103 2.23 -0.62 -7.36
C ASN A 103 2.92 0.25 -8.42
N ILE A 104 4.23 0.04 -8.68
CA ILE A 104 4.99 0.77 -9.71
C ILE A 104 4.35 0.61 -11.10
N ILE A 105 3.97 -0.62 -11.49
CA ILE A 105 3.32 -0.86 -12.78
C ILE A 105 2.03 -0.06 -12.89
N ALA A 106 1.17 -0.09 -11.87
CA ALA A 106 -0.09 0.65 -11.88
C ALA A 106 0.12 2.17 -11.99
N VAL A 107 1.11 2.71 -11.29
CA VAL A 107 1.48 4.13 -11.36
C VAL A 107 1.94 4.50 -12.77
N LEU A 108 2.81 3.70 -13.37
CA LEU A 108 3.34 3.95 -14.71
C LEU A 108 2.25 3.84 -15.78
N LEU A 109 1.38 2.83 -15.68
CA LEU A 109 0.22 2.69 -16.56
C LEU A 109 -0.67 3.93 -16.51
N MET A 110 -1.01 4.39 -15.31
CA MET A 110 -1.90 5.53 -15.15
C MET A 110 -1.25 6.85 -15.60
N LYS A 111 0.05 7.02 -15.37
CA LYS A 111 0.81 8.16 -15.89
C LYS A 111 0.81 8.19 -17.41
N ASN A 112 1.04 7.04 -18.06
CA ASN A 112 1.02 6.94 -19.53
C ASN A 112 -0.38 7.14 -20.13
N LEU A 113 -1.45 6.86 -19.39
CA LEU A 113 -2.84 7.05 -19.83
C LEU A 113 -3.36 8.48 -19.64
N THR A 114 -2.71 9.29 -18.80
CA THR A 114 -3.17 10.66 -18.45
C THR A 114 -2.29 11.77 -19.02
N THR A 115 -1.24 11.42 -19.76
CA THR A 115 -0.44 12.29 -20.64
C THR A 115 -1.00 12.28 -22.04
#